data_AF-A0A1I0FRQ2-F1
#
_entry.id   AF-A0A1I0FRQ2-F1
#
_cell.length_a   1.000
_cell.length_b   1.000
_cell.length_c   1.000
_cell.angle_alpha   90.00
_cell.angle_beta   90.00
_cell.angle_gamma   90.00
#
_symmetry.space_group_name_H-M   'P 1'
#
loop_
_entity.id
_entity.type
_entity.pdbx_description
1 polymer ?
#
loop_
_entity_poly.entity_id
_entity_poly.type
_entity_poly.pdbx_seq_one_letter_code
_entity_poly.pdbx_strand_id
1 'polypeptide(L)'
;MKFFAILATAAVLSPIAAVAHDAIDVVDAYARGANPKAGAAFMVLDNHREVACTLVGVSSDAAAKTKLHTHTEVEGVMKMHAIEGGIEVPPGSKHALQRGGDHVMLMGLTAPLEDGMTVALTLDFGDCGTQKIDVPVDNQRADDHAQTPHDDHAAHEGHEGHEGHADH
;
A
#
# COMPACT_ATOMS: atom_id res chain seq x y z
N MET A 1 -53.30 -55.46 16.93
CA MET A 1 -52.75 -54.08 16.96
C MET A 1 -51.32 -54.09 16.43
N LYS A 2 -50.95 -53.06 15.66
CA LYS A 2 -49.64 -52.81 15.03
C LYS A 2 -48.69 -52.15 16.03
N PHE A 3 -47.42 -52.53 16.04
CA PHE A 3 -46.35 -51.68 16.56
C PHE A 3 -45.26 -51.55 15.49
N PHE A 4 -45.16 -50.36 14.92
CA PHE A 4 -44.08 -49.93 14.01
C PHE A 4 -42.92 -49.42 14.85
N ALA A 5 -41.72 -49.99 14.68
CA ALA A 5 -40.49 -49.45 15.24
C ALA A 5 -39.92 -48.40 14.27
N ILE A 6 -39.83 -47.15 14.73
CA ILE A 6 -39.22 -46.04 13.99
C ILE A 6 -37.74 -46.01 14.34
N LEU A 7 -36.88 -46.21 13.35
CA LEU A 7 -35.42 -46.11 13.46
C LEU A 7 -35.03 -44.63 13.27
N ALA A 8 -34.53 -43.99 14.32
CA ALA A 8 -34.08 -42.60 14.30
C ALA A 8 -32.64 -42.51 13.73
N THR A 9 -32.48 -41.95 12.55
CA THR A 9 -31.18 -41.62 11.94
C THR A 9 -30.66 -40.31 12.53
N ALA A 10 -29.63 -40.37 13.38
CA ALA A 10 -28.92 -39.19 13.86
C ALA A 10 -27.97 -38.67 12.76
N ALA A 11 -28.28 -37.51 12.20
CA ALA A 11 -27.39 -36.79 11.29
C ALA A 11 -26.27 -36.13 12.12
N VAL A 12 -25.04 -36.61 11.96
CA VAL A 12 -23.85 -36.02 12.59
C VAL A 12 -23.47 -34.77 11.80
N LEU A 13 -23.78 -33.59 12.34
CA LEU A 13 -23.28 -32.31 11.83
C LEU A 13 -21.84 -32.15 12.31
N SER A 14 -20.86 -32.42 11.44
CA SER A 14 -19.44 -32.18 11.76
C SER A 14 -19.14 -30.68 11.61
N PRO A 15 -18.64 -29.98 12.63
CA PRO A 15 -18.22 -28.60 12.49
C PRO A 15 -16.96 -28.55 11.62
N ILE A 16 -17.02 -27.80 10.52
CA ILE A 16 -15.85 -27.45 9.74
C ILE A 16 -15.06 -26.45 10.59
N ALA A 17 -13.94 -26.89 11.15
CA ALA A 17 -13.00 -25.97 11.78
C ALA A 17 -12.48 -25.02 10.71
N ALA A 18 -12.76 -23.72 10.85
CA ALA A 18 -12.10 -22.70 10.05
C ALA A 18 -10.62 -22.73 10.43
N VAL A 19 -9.79 -23.19 9.49
CA VAL A 19 -8.33 -23.11 9.64
C VAL A 19 -8.00 -21.62 9.62
N ALA A 20 -7.53 -21.08 10.74
CA ALA A 20 -6.94 -19.73 10.74
C ALA A 20 -5.77 -19.75 9.76
N HIS A 21 -5.77 -18.83 8.79
CA HIS A 21 -4.73 -18.74 7.78
C HIS A 21 -3.45 -18.22 8.46
N ASP A 22 -2.54 -19.10 8.85
CA ASP A 22 -1.26 -18.71 9.48
C ASP A 22 -0.26 -18.21 8.42
N ALA A 23 -0.54 -17.04 7.87
CA ALA A 23 0.26 -16.43 6.80
C ALA A 23 0.28 -14.89 6.91
N ILE A 24 1.18 -14.29 6.14
CA ILE A 24 1.09 -12.87 5.81
C ILE A 24 0.51 -12.76 4.40
N ASP A 25 -0.63 -12.12 4.29
CA ASP A 25 -1.24 -11.81 3.01
C ASP A 25 -0.76 -10.45 2.53
N VAL A 26 -0.53 -10.36 1.22
CA VAL A 26 -0.19 -9.09 0.56
C VAL A 26 -1.36 -8.71 -0.31
N VAL A 27 -1.99 -7.59 0.01
CA VAL A 27 -3.19 -7.11 -0.68
C VAL A 27 -2.95 -5.75 -1.31
N ASP A 28 -3.72 -5.44 -2.36
CA ASP A 28 -3.66 -4.16 -3.08
C ASP A 28 -2.26 -3.75 -3.55
N ALA A 29 -1.41 -4.72 -3.91
CA ALA A 29 -0.07 -4.44 -4.38
C ALA A 29 -0.08 -3.76 -5.76
N TYR A 30 0.68 -2.67 -5.90
CA TYR A 30 0.96 -2.05 -7.19
C TYR A 30 2.31 -1.33 -7.18
N ALA A 31 2.90 -1.18 -8.36
CA ALA A 31 4.14 -0.44 -8.57
C ALA A 31 3.90 0.77 -9.47
N ARG A 32 4.70 1.81 -9.27
CA ARG A 32 4.62 3.07 -10.01
C ARG A 32 6.02 3.58 -10.33
N GLY A 33 6.20 4.05 -11.56
CA GLY A 33 7.39 4.78 -11.97
C GLY A 33 7.42 6.19 -11.41
N ALA A 34 8.57 6.59 -10.86
CA ALA A 34 8.86 8.00 -10.55
C ALA A 34 9.62 8.67 -11.70
N ASN A 35 10.54 7.92 -12.32
CA ASN A 35 11.26 8.27 -13.55
C ASN A 35 11.78 6.98 -14.22
N PRO A 36 12.42 7.04 -15.40
CA PRO A 36 12.89 5.84 -16.11
C PRO A 36 13.88 4.95 -15.35
N LYS A 37 14.48 5.43 -14.25
CA LYS A 37 15.48 4.70 -13.44
C LYS A 37 15.04 4.47 -12.00
N ALA A 38 13.87 4.94 -11.58
CA ALA A 38 13.39 4.81 -10.22
C ALA A 38 11.87 4.70 -10.15
N GLY A 39 11.39 3.92 -9.18
CA GLY A 39 9.97 3.77 -8.90
C GLY A 39 9.73 3.33 -7.46
N ALA A 40 8.49 3.11 -7.10
CA ALA A 40 8.10 2.58 -5.81
C ALA A 40 7.04 1.49 -5.96
N ALA A 41 7.01 0.55 -5.02
CA ALA A 41 5.93 -0.40 -4.86
C ALA A 41 5.22 -0.18 -3.52
N PHE A 42 3.90 -0.34 -3.58
CA PHE A 42 2.93 -0.10 -2.52
C PHE A 42 2.10 -1.37 -2.37
N MET A 43 1.66 -1.65 -1.15
CA MET A 43 0.87 -2.83 -0.80
C MET A 43 0.37 -2.71 0.64
N VAL A 44 -0.57 -3.55 1.03
CA VAL A 44 -0.94 -3.73 2.43
C VAL A 44 -0.49 -5.12 2.87
N LEU A 45 0.24 -5.16 3.97
CA LEU A 45 0.66 -6.39 4.64
C LEU A 45 -0.40 -6.73 5.69
N ASP A 46 -1.04 -7.89 5.58
CA ASP A 46 -2.06 -8.36 6.52
C ASP A 46 -1.53 -9.59 7.26
N ASN A 47 -1.17 -9.41 8.53
CA ASN A 47 -0.59 -10.48 9.33
C ASN A 47 -1.69 -11.28 10.03
N HIS A 48 -2.03 -12.44 9.48
CA HIS A 48 -3.00 -13.36 10.07
C HIS A 48 -2.39 -14.34 11.09
N ARG A 49 -1.09 -14.22 11.36
CA ARG A 49 -0.37 -15.07 12.32
C ARG A 49 -0.60 -14.61 13.77
N GLU A 50 -0.28 -15.49 14.71
CA GLU A 50 -0.30 -15.20 16.15
C GLU A 50 0.99 -14.52 16.66
N VAL A 51 1.98 -14.33 15.79
CA VAL A 51 3.28 -13.71 16.09
C VAL A 51 3.52 -12.48 15.22
N ALA A 52 4.29 -11.52 15.74
CA ALA A 52 4.73 -10.37 14.95
C ALA A 52 5.72 -10.82 13.87
N CYS A 53 5.66 -10.18 12.71
CA CYS A 53 6.62 -10.38 11.63
C CYS A 53 7.15 -9.04 11.16
N THR A 54 8.41 -9.01 10.76
CA THR A 54 9.06 -7.76 10.36
C THR A 54 9.53 -7.87 8.93
N LEU A 55 8.99 -7.02 8.03
CA LEU A 55 9.54 -6.88 6.69
C LEU A 55 10.91 -6.20 6.80
N VAL A 56 11.98 -6.99 6.77
CA VAL A 56 13.36 -6.52 6.94
C VAL A 56 14.00 -6.13 5.61
N GLY A 57 13.46 -6.63 4.50
CA GLY A 57 14.00 -6.35 3.18
C GLY A 57 13.07 -6.74 2.05
N VAL A 58 13.40 -6.21 0.87
CA VAL A 58 12.75 -6.58 -0.39
C VAL A 58 13.84 -6.73 -1.43
N SER A 59 13.69 -7.63 -2.39
CA SER A 59 14.58 -7.74 -3.56
C SER A 59 13.77 -7.91 -4.86
N SER A 60 14.38 -7.52 -5.98
CA SER A 60 13.79 -7.65 -7.32
C SER A 60 14.87 -7.61 -8.38
N ASP A 61 14.75 -8.44 -9.41
CA ASP A 61 15.63 -8.39 -10.59
C ASP A 61 15.33 -7.19 -11.50
N ALA A 62 14.21 -6.49 -11.29
CA ALA A 62 13.84 -5.31 -12.06
C ALA A 62 14.63 -4.05 -11.66
N ALA A 63 15.33 -4.07 -10.53
CA ALA A 63 16.05 -2.92 -9.99
C ALA A 63 17.44 -3.31 -9.47
N ALA A 64 18.43 -2.44 -9.67
CA ALA A 64 19.76 -2.65 -9.12
C ALA A 64 19.78 -2.64 -7.58
N LYS A 65 18.89 -1.87 -6.96
CA LYS A 65 18.74 -1.78 -5.50
C LYS A 65 17.28 -1.57 -5.11
N THR A 66 16.92 -2.13 -3.96
CA THR A 66 15.63 -2.01 -3.32
C THR A 66 15.82 -1.54 -1.88
N LYS A 67 14.94 -0.68 -1.38
CA LYS A 67 14.99 -0.18 0.01
C LYS A 67 13.60 0.02 0.56
N LEU A 68 13.44 -0.13 1.88
CA LEU A 68 12.25 0.31 2.59
C LEU A 68 12.44 1.77 2.97
N HIS A 69 11.52 2.64 2.56
CA HIS A 69 11.56 4.06 2.84
C HIS A 69 10.31 4.48 3.61
N THR A 70 10.45 5.50 4.47
CA THR A 70 9.36 6.18 5.14
C THR A 70 9.39 7.67 4.82
N HIS A 71 8.30 8.36 5.12
CA HIS A 71 8.17 9.80 5.03
C HIS A 71 8.08 10.38 6.44
N THR A 72 8.92 11.36 6.75
CA THR A 72 8.87 12.07 8.04
C THR A 72 8.74 13.55 7.77
N GLU A 73 7.78 14.19 8.43
CA GLU A 73 7.71 15.65 8.44
C GLU A 73 8.75 16.19 9.40
N VAL A 74 9.66 17.01 8.88
CA VAL A 74 10.63 17.75 9.69
C VAL A 74 10.44 19.21 9.35
N GLU A 75 9.92 19.99 10.31
CA GLU A 75 9.71 21.44 10.18
C GLU A 75 8.77 21.81 9.02
N GLY A 76 7.67 21.07 8.84
CA GLY A 76 6.72 21.29 7.74
C GLY A 76 7.20 20.80 6.37
N VAL A 77 8.38 20.18 6.31
CA VAL A 77 8.93 19.60 5.08
C VAL A 77 8.92 18.08 5.17
N MET A 78 8.21 17.43 4.26
CA MET A 78 8.22 15.98 4.12
C MET A 78 9.57 15.53 3.57
N LYS A 79 10.29 14.70 4.33
CA LYS A 79 11.55 14.09 3.92
C LYS A 79 11.40 12.59 3.85
N MET A 80 11.92 12.02 2.77
CA MET A 80 11.96 10.57 2.57
C MET A 80 13.28 10.01 3.12
N HIS A 81 13.18 9.01 3.99
CA HIS A 81 14.33 8.37 4.63
C HIS A 81 14.24 6.85 4.54
N ALA A 82 15.38 6.18 4.48
CA ALA A 82 15.41 4.71 4.53
C ALA A 82 15.08 4.23 5.95
N ILE A 83 14.29 3.16 6.04
CA ILE A 83 13.96 2.48 7.30
C ILE A 83 15.07 1.47 7.58
N GLU A 84 15.79 1.68 8.68
CA GLU A 84 16.77 0.72 9.21
C GLU A 84 16.06 -0.15 10.26
N GLY A 85 16.16 -1.47 10.14
CA GLY A 85 15.52 -2.43 11.06
C GLY A 85 14.20 -3.05 10.56
N GLY A 86 13.64 -2.55 9.46
CA GLY A 86 12.45 -3.09 8.82
C GLY A 86 11.13 -2.52 9.35
N ILE A 87 10.02 -3.07 8.86
CA ILE A 87 8.65 -2.67 9.20
C ILE A 87 7.98 -3.82 9.94
N GLU A 88 7.70 -3.64 11.23
CA GLU A 88 6.97 -4.63 12.02
C GLU A 88 5.48 -4.62 11.68
N VAL A 89 4.90 -5.81 11.50
CA VAL A 89 3.48 -6.05 11.34
C VAL A 89 3.02 -6.93 12.51
N PRO A 90 2.37 -6.35 13.54
CA PRO A 90 1.90 -7.09 14.71
C PRO A 90 0.89 -8.21 14.35
N PRO A 91 0.70 -9.22 15.23
CA PRO A 91 -0.29 -10.28 15.04
C PRO A 91 -1.70 -9.72 14.80
N GLY A 92 -2.42 -10.26 13.83
CA GLY A 92 -3.81 -9.88 13.52
C GLY A 92 -3.98 -8.43 13.03
N SER A 93 -2.91 -7.79 12.57
CA SER A 93 -2.91 -6.38 12.17
C SER A 93 -2.49 -6.19 10.72
N LYS A 94 -2.80 -5.01 10.18
CA LYS A 94 -2.42 -4.58 8.84
C LYS A 94 -1.43 -3.43 8.89
N HIS A 95 -0.45 -3.44 7.99
CA HIS A 95 0.44 -2.32 7.75
C HIS A 95 0.39 -1.90 6.28
N ALA A 96 0.06 -0.63 6.03
CA ALA A 96 -0.04 -0.09 4.68
C ALA A 96 1.29 0.54 4.24
N LEU A 97 1.85 0.02 3.15
CA LEU A 97 2.89 0.67 2.37
C LEU A 97 2.21 1.49 1.28
N GLN A 98 2.12 2.80 1.47
CA GLN A 98 1.32 3.70 0.64
C GLN A 98 2.05 5.00 0.31
N ARG A 99 1.51 5.73 -0.67
CA ARG A 99 2.04 7.04 -1.07
C ARG A 99 1.97 8.02 0.09
N GLY A 100 3.06 8.76 0.31
CA GLY A 100 3.19 9.67 1.44
C GLY A 100 3.55 9.01 2.77
N GLY A 101 3.66 7.68 2.82
CA GLY A 101 4.09 6.90 3.98
C GLY A 101 5.18 5.90 3.62
N ASP A 102 5.15 4.74 4.28
CA ASP A 102 6.10 3.67 4.03
C ASP A 102 5.95 3.09 2.63
N HIS A 103 7.04 2.75 1.96
CA HIS A 103 7.00 2.13 0.65
C HIS A 103 8.30 1.39 0.30
N VAL A 104 8.22 0.52 -0.71
CA VAL A 104 9.41 -0.12 -1.28
C VAL A 104 9.95 0.76 -2.39
N MET A 105 11.12 1.35 -2.20
CA MET A 105 11.82 2.11 -3.22
C MET A 105 12.60 1.19 -4.15
N LEU A 106 12.39 1.32 -5.47
CA LEU A 106 13.10 0.62 -6.53
C LEU A 106 14.08 1.59 -7.20
N MET A 107 15.38 1.32 -7.14
CA MET A 107 16.45 2.19 -7.65
C MET A 107 17.29 1.50 -8.71
N GLY A 108 17.61 2.23 -9.78
CA GLY A 108 18.39 1.70 -10.89
C GLY A 108 17.60 0.66 -11.67
N LEU A 109 16.37 1.01 -12.06
CA LEU A 109 15.51 0.15 -12.85
C LEU A 109 16.20 -0.28 -14.17
N THR A 110 16.03 -1.56 -14.50
CA THR A 110 16.55 -2.15 -15.74
C THR A 110 15.75 -1.68 -16.96
N ALA A 111 14.45 -1.47 -16.79
CA ALA A 111 13.54 -0.83 -17.75
C ALA A 111 12.54 0.09 -17.01
N PRO A 112 11.97 1.11 -17.68
CA PRO A 112 10.90 1.93 -17.10
C PRO A 112 9.70 1.07 -16.67
N LEU A 113 9.01 1.47 -15.60
CA LEU A 113 7.77 0.82 -15.16
C LEU A 113 6.59 1.34 -15.99
N GLU A 114 6.21 0.62 -17.04
CA GLU A 114 5.07 0.98 -17.90
C GLU A 114 3.80 0.22 -17.50
N ASP A 115 2.63 0.82 -17.72
CA ASP A 115 1.33 0.23 -17.38
C ASP A 115 1.13 -1.13 -18.06
N GLY A 116 0.58 -2.10 -17.31
CA GLY A 116 0.39 -3.47 -17.77
C GLY A 116 1.62 -4.38 -17.61
N MET A 117 2.77 -3.85 -17.20
CA MET A 117 3.89 -4.66 -16.75
C MET A 117 3.65 -5.26 -15.37
N THR A 118 4.46 -6.25 -14.99
CA THR A 118 4.47 -6.86 -13.66
C THR A 118 5.90 -6.93 -13.15
N VAL A 119 6.10 -6.55 -11.90
CA VAL A 119 7.38 -6.57 -11.20
C VAL A 119 7.33 -7.66 -10.13
N ALA A 120 8.20 -8.68 -10.26
CA ALA A 120 8.36 -9.68 -9.22
C ALA A 120 9.17 -9.11 -8.06
N LEU A 121 8.62 -9.19 -6.85
CA LEU A 121 9.30 -8.84 -5.61
C LEU A 121 9.44 -10.09 -4.73
N THR A 122 10.57 -10.21 -4.04
CA THR A 122 10.71 -11.13 -2.91
C THR A 122 10.74 -10.30 -1.63
N LEU A 123 9.70 -10.43 -0.82
CA LEU A 123 9.60 -9.84 0.51
C LEU A 123 10.31 -10.76 1.51
N ASP A 124 11.16 -10.19 2.34
CA ASP A 124 11.88 -10.90 3.41
C ASP A 124 11.34 -10.46 4.76
N PHE A 125 10.63 -11.35 5.44
CA PHE A 125 10.05 -11.13 6.76
C PHE A 125 10.94 -11.67 7.91
N GLY A 126 12.23 -11.92 7.64
CA GLY A 126 13.18 -12.45 8.60
C GLY A 126 12.76 -13.83 9.09
N ASP A 127 12.51 -13.94 10.39
CA ASP A 127 12.11 -15.21 11.02
C ASP A 127 10.77 -15.75 10.52
N CYS A 128 9.89 -14.89 9.99
CA CYS A 128 8.63 -15.30 9.38
C CYS A 128 8.78 -15.84 7.93
N GLY A 129 10.00 -15.80 7.39
CA GLY A 129 10.35 -16.33 6.07
C GLY A 129 10.21 -15.32 4.94
N THR A 130 10.34 -15.81 3.70
CA THR A 130 10.28 -14.99 2.49
C THR A 130 9.06 -15.31 1.65
N GLN A 131 8.49 -14.29 1.01
CA GLN A 131 7.32 -14.44 0.11
C GLN A 131 7.58 -13.74 -1.22
N LYS A 132 7.33 -14.46 -2.32
CA LYS A 132 7.37 -13.89 -3.66
C LYS A 132 6.00 -13.38 -4.05
N ILE A 133 5.95 -12.18 -4.60
CA ILE A 133 4.73 -11.56 -5.10
C ILE A 133 4.96 -10.98 -6.49
N ASP A 134 3.90 -10.98 -7.29
CA ASP A 134 3.85 -10.31 -8.58
C ASP A 134 3.10 -9.00 -8.42
N VAL A 135 3.79 -7.88 -8.65
CA VAL A 135 3.25 -6.54 -8.42
C VAL A 135 2.93 -5.88 -9.77
N PRO A 136 1.65 -5.67 -10.12
CA PRO A 136 1.29 -4.99 -11.35
C PRO A 136 1.74 -3.53 -11.34
N VAL A 137 2.16 -3.02 -12.49
CA VAL A 137 2.45 -1.60 -12.66
C VAL A 137 1.16 -0.85 -12.97
N ASP A 138 0.86 0.15 -12.14
CA ASP A 138 -0.28 1.06 -12.30
C ASP A 138 0.17 2.50 -12.01
N ASN A 139 0.56 3.21 -13.07
CA ASN A 139 0.95 4.62 -13.03
C ASN A 139 -0.25 5.57 -13.00
N GLN A 140 -1.48 5.08 -13.12
CA GLN A 140 -2.70 5.90 -13.08
C GLN A 140 -3.42 5.82 -11.74
N ARG A 141 -3.01 4.93 -10.83
CA ARG A 141 -3.60 4.81 -9.49
C ARG A 141 -3.61 6.15 -8.75
N ALA A 142 -4.82 6.59 -8.41
CA ALA A 142 -5.03 7.77 -7.60
C ALA A 142 -4.58 7.54 -6.15
N ASP A 143 -4.17 8.61 -5.48
CA ASP A 143 -4.04 8.59 -4.02
C ASP A 143 -5.42 8.72 -3.40
N ASP A 144 -5.77 7.83 -2.48
CA ASP A 144 -6.91 8.02 -1.59
C ASP A 144 -6.69 9.20 -0.61
N HIS A 145 -5.49 9.80 -0.63
CA HIS A 145 -5.07 10.95 0.19
C HIS A 145 -4.75 12.23 -0.61
N ALA A 146 -5.21 12.36 -1.86
CA ALA A 146 -5.16 13.65 -2.55
C ALA A 146 -6.18 14.64 -1.93
N GLN A 147 -5.87 15.16 -0.74
CA GLN A 147 -6.62 16.27 -0.15
C GLN A 147 -6.25 17.58 -0.86
N THR A 148 -7.23 18.00 -1.67
CA THR A 148 -7.70 19.38 -1.92
C THR A 148 -6.72 20.38 -2.54
N PRO A 149 -7.03 20.93 -3.73
CA PRO A 149 -6.48 22.22 -4.14
C PRO A 149 -6.75 23.25 -3.04
N HIS A 150 -5.73 24.00 -2.63
CA HIS A 150 -5.95 25.21 -1.84
C HIS A 150 -6.80 26.18 -2.68
N ASP A 151 -8.10 26.26 -2.38
CA ASP A 151 -8.98 27.30 -2.87
C ASP A 151 -8.58 28.63 -2.20
N ASP A 152 -7.75 29.41 -2.89
CA ASP A 152 -7.51 30.81 -2.54
C ASP A 152 -8.75 31.63 -2.90
N HIS A 153 -9.67 31.77 -1.95
CA HIS A 153 -10.70 32.80 -1.99
C HIS A 153 -10.14 34.14 -1.49
N ALA A 154 -9.89 35.06 -2.41
CA ALA A 154 -9.88 36.50 -2.10
C ALA A 154 -10.55 37.31 -3.22
N ALA A 155 -11.87 37.43 -3.07
CA ALA A 155 -12.72 38.58 -3.36
C ALA A 155 -12.54 39.34 -4.70
N HIS A 156 -13.44 39.04 -5.63
CA HIS A 156 -14.02 40.04 -6.51
C HIS A 156 -14.97 40.94 -5.71
N GLU A 157 -14.64 42.22 -5.53
CA GLU A 157 -15.65 43.28 -5.43
C GLU A 157 -15.47 44.20 -6.64
N GLY A 158 -16.51 44.28 -7.47
CA GLY A 158 -16.65 45.32 -8.48
C GLY A 158 -17.56 46.42 -7.97
N HIS A 159 -17.29 47.68 -8.32
CA HIS A 159 -18.30 48.56 -8.92
C HIS A 159 -17.68 49.82 -9.53
N GLU A 160 -17.96 49.98 -10.82
CA GLU A 160 -18.36 51.19 -11.57
C GLU A 160 -17.58 52.50 -11.47
N GLY A 161 -17.30 53.04 -12.67
CA GLY A 161 -16.55 54.26 -12.88
C GLY A 161 -17.31 55.56 -12.66
N HIS A 162 -16.56 56.65 -12.63
CA HIS A 162 -17.07 57.94 -13.05
C HIS A 162 -15.95 58.74 -13.74
N GLU A 163 -16.42 59.55 -14.65
CA GLU A 163 -15.83 60.22 -15.79
C GLU A 163 -14.73 61.24 -15.45
N GLY A 164 -13.92 61.52 -16.47
CA GLY A 164 -12.84 62.49 -16.42
C GLY A 164 -13.30 63.94 -16.26
N HIS A 165 -12.41 64.74 -15.69
CA HIS A 165 -12.38 66.18 -15.90
C HIS A 165 -10.92 66.66 -15.82
N ALA A 166 -10.54 67.46 -16.81
CA ALA A 166 -9.33 68.27 -16.90
C ALA A 166 -9.26 69.28 -15.73
N ASP A 167 -8.17 69.95 -15.36
CA ASP A 167 -7.15 70.64 -16.15
C ASP A 167 -5.98 71.02 -15.20
N HIS A 168 -4.84 71.35 -15.81
CA HIS A 168 -3.82 72.36 -15.44
C HIS A 168 -3.74 72.91 -14.00
#